data_AF-A0A9E2JBB5-F1
#
_entry.id   AF-A0A9E2JBB5-F1
#
_cell.length_a   1.000
_cell.length_b   1.000
_cell.length_c   1.000
_cell.angle_alpha   90.00
_cell.angle_beta   90.00
_cell.angle_gamma   90.00
#
_symmetry.space_group_name_H-M   'P 1'
#
loop_
_entity.id
_entity.type
_entity.pdbx_description
1 polymer ?
#
loop_
_entity_poly.entity_id
_entity_poly.type
_entity_poly.pdbx_seq_one_letter_code
_entity_poly.pdbx_strand_id
1 'polypeptide(L)'
;MKILLVDDDSKIRNLASEIILKKIKAEIFHAENGNEGLDYLKKEKCDLVILDNDMPVMNGYEFLGKVRSVLNLKKLPVIVLTASNDSQTVSRYLNLDVTNYVLKPFQANDLINKINSSISVRKKLLMIDDNSAFKLFIEKIILTRFSSVDFLTAGDGNEGINQVIEHRPDLILLDINMPEMTGIEFLQKLRGEYSDIDIPIIMLTSVNDKETVKLMAQHKVLDYILKPVNISDFSSKISKVLNINKL
;
A
#
# COMPACT_ATOMS: atom_id res chain seq x y z
N MET A 1 -14.13 -2.23 6.39
CA MET A 1 -13.05 -1.45 7.02
C MET A 1 -13.62 -0.77 8.25
N LYS A 2 -13.00 -0.91 9.42
CA LYS A 2 -13.42 -0.26 10.68
C LYS A 2 -12.56 0.97 10.93
N ILE A 3 -13.17 2.14 11.10
CA ILE A 3 -12.48 3.40 11.37
C ILE A 3 -12.92 3.94 12.73
N LEU A 4 -11.96 4.35 13.55
CA LEU A 4 -12.23 5.08 14.79
C LEU A 4 -11.96 6.57 14.58
N LEU A 5 -12.99 7.41 14.74
CA LEU A 5 -12.88 8.86 14.80
C LEU A 5 -12.77 9.29 16.26
N VAL A 6 -11.66 9.89 16.65
CA VAL A 6 -11.43 10.44 18.00
C VAL A 6 -11.28 11.95 17.87
N ASP A 7 -12.31 12.69 18.22
CA ASP A 7 -12.39 14.16 18.12
C ASP A 7 -13.47 14.60 19.10
N ASP A 8 -13.31 15.67 19.87
CA ASP A 8 -14.33 16.12 20.82
C ASP A 8 -15.47 16.91 20.13
N ASP A 9 -15.22 17.48 18.95
CA ASP A 9 -16.24 18.16 18.15
C ASP A 9 -17.08 17.16 17.34
N SER A 10 -18.29 16.91 17.85
CA SER A 10 -19.30 16.09 17.17
C SER A 10 -19.58 16.51 15.72
N LYS A 11 -19.46 17.79 15.37
CA LYS A 11 -19.69 18.27 14.00
C LYS A 11 -18.58 17.79 13.08
N ILE A 12 -17.33 17.78 13.54
CA ILE A 12 -16.18 17.27 12.78
C ILE A 12 -16.31 15.76 12.61
N ARG A 13 -16.65 15.03 13.67
CA ARG A 13 -16.92 13.58 13.59
C ARG A 13 -18.01 13.25 12.57
N ASN A 14 -19.12 13.99 12.61
CA ASN A 14 -20.24 13.79 11.68
C ASN A 14 -19.85 14.13 10.23
N LEU A 15 -19.21 15.27 10.01
CA LEU A 15 -18.74 15.68 8.67
C LEU A 15 -17.74 14.67 8.08
N ALA A 16 -16.75 14.26 8.85
CA ALA A 16 -15.78 13.24 8.42
C ALA A 16 -16.48 11.91 8.12
N SER A 17 -17.43 11.49 8.97
CA SER A 17 -18.21 10.27 8.74
C SER A 17 -18.98 10.31 7.43
N GLU A 18 -19.69 11.41 7.16
CA GLU A 18 -20.44 11.59 5.92
C GLU A 18 -19.54 11.56 4.68
N ILE A 19 -18.39 12.24 4.73
CA ILE A 19 -17.41 12.25 3.63
C ILE A 19 -16.91 10.83 3.36
N ILE A 20 -16.53 10.11 4.41
CA ILE A 20 -15.98 8.75 4.33
C ILE A 20 -17.03 7.79 3.77
N LEU A 21 -18.23 7.74 4.35
CA LEU A 21 -19.27 6.79 3.96
C LEU A 21 -19.78 7.00 2.53
N LYS A 22 -19.65 8.21 1.96
CA LYS A 22 -19.96 8.49 0.56
C LYS A 22 -18.98 7.86 -0.44
N LYS A 23 -17.76 7.54 -0.02
CA LYS A 23 -16.67 7.13 -0.93
C LYS A 23 -16.04 5.78 -0.56
N ILE A 24 -16.16 5.36 0.69
CA ILE A 24 -15.48 4.18 1.24
C ILE A 24 -16.49 3.34 2.02
N LYS A 25 -16.51 2.03 1.74
CA LYS A 25 -17.31 1.07 2.50
C LYS A 25 -16.65 0.82 3.87
N ALA A 26 -17.03 1.64 4.84
CA ALA A 26 -16.50 1.61 6.19
C ALA A 26 -17.61 1.46 7.25
N GLU A 27 -17.23 0.90 8.39
CA GLU A 27 -17.95 0.98 9.65
C GLU A 27 -17.21 2.01 10.52
N ILE A 28 -17.91 3.02 11.03
CA ILE A 28 -17.30 4.15 11.72
C ILE A 28 -17.74 4.14 13.18
N PHE A 29 -16.74 4.24 14.06
CA PHE A 29 -16.89 4.34 15.51
C PHE A 29 -16.41 5.69 15.97
N HIS A 30 -17.06 6.27 16.97
CA HIS A 30 -16.73 7.58 17.50
C HIS A 30 -16.23 7.46 18.95
N ALA A 31 -15.29 8.31 19.31
CA ALA A 31 -14.86 8.57 20.66
C ALA A 31 -14.69 10.08 20.84
N GLU A 32 -15.08 10.61 21.99
CA GLU A 32 -15.08 12.06 22.25
C GLU A 32 -13.79 12.56 22.89
N ASN A 33 -12.89 11.64 23.26
CA ASN A 33 -11.60 11.94 23.88
C ASN A 33 -10.66 10.73 23.79
N GLY A 34 -9.39 10.94 24.15
CA GLY A 34 -8.38 9.88 24.10
C GLY A 34 -8.67 8.67 25.00
N ASN A 35 -9.34 8.82 26.15
CA ASN A 35 -9.64 7.67 27.02
C ASN A 35 -10.68 6.73 26.38
N GLU A 36 -11.77 7.28 25.84
CA GLU A 36 -12.76 6.50 25.11
C GLU A 36 -12.16 5.80 23.89
N GLY A 37 -11.29 6.50 23.16
CA GLY A 37 -10.58 5.91 22.03
C GLY A 37 -9.71 4.72 22.46
N LEU A 38 -8.99 4.83 23.59
CA LEU A 38 -8.16 3.75 24.11
C LEU A 38 -9.03 2.57 24.58
N ASP A 39 -10.14 2.84 25.26
CA ASP A 39 -11.04 1.80 25.73
C ASP A 39 -11.72 1.06 24.59
N TYR A 40 -12.01 1.75 23.48
CA TYR A 40 -12.44 1.10 22.24
C TYR A 40 -11.33 0.20 21.68
N LEU A 41 -10.11 0.71 21.51
CA LEU A 41 -8.98 -0.05 20.92
C LEU A 41 -8.54 -1.26 21.77
N LYS A 42 -8.84 -1.28 23.07
CA LYS A 42 -8.63 -2.46 23.93
C LYS A 42 -9.63 -3.59 23.64
N LYS A 43 -10.84 -3.25 23.19
CA LYS A 43 -11.96 -4.19 23.03
C LYS A 43 -12.10 -4.65 21.58
N GLU A 44 -11.91 -3.73 20.64
CA GLU A 44 -12.20 -3.94 19.22
C GLU A 44 -10.97 -3.65 18.36
N LYS A 45 -10.81 -4.42 17.27
CA LYS A 45 -9.81 -4.11 16.25
C LYS A 45 -10.29 -2.98 15.35
N CYS A 46 -9.35 -2.14 14.94
CA CYS A 46 -9.57 -1.01 14.06
C CYS A 46 -8.55 -1.02 12.91
N ASP A 47 -8.95 -0.60 11.71
CA ASP A 47 -8.09 -0.54 10.52
C ASP A 47 -7.42 0.84 10.37
N LEU A 48 -8.02 1.90 10.92
CA LEU A 48 -7.52 3.27 10.85
C LEU A 48 -8.09 4.10 12.01
N VAL A 49 -7.25 4.91 12.65
CA VAL A 49 -7.71 5.99 13.53
C VAL A 49 -7.59 7.33 12.82
N ILE A 50 -8.63 8.15 12.91
CA ILE A 50 -8.57 9.57 12.56
C ILE A 50 -8.70 10.33 13.88
N LEU A 51 -7.71 11.15 14.17
CA LEU A 51 -7.42 11.66 15.50
C LEU A 51 -7.34 13.17 15.49
N ASP A 52 -8.12 13.84 16.32
CA ASP A 52 -7.89 15.24 16.62
C ASP A 52 -6.68 15.43 17.53
N ASN A 53 -6.00 16.56 17.36
CA ASN A 53 -4.87 16.90 18.22
C ASN A 53 -5.32 17.44 19.59
N ASP A 54 -6.31 18.32 19.61
CA ASP A 54 -6.61 19.21 20.74
C ASP A 54 -7.92 18.82 21.43
N MET A 55 -7.89 17.69 22.13
CA MET A 55 -9.05 17.16 22.86
C MET A 55 -8.91 17.34 24.39
N PRO A 56 -10.03 17.52 25.12
CA PRO A 56 -10.05 17.52 26.57
C PRO A 56 -9.69 16.13 27.14
N VAL A 57 -9.35 16.10 28.42
CA VAL A 57 -8.99 14.90 29.21
C VAL A 57 -7.68 14.23 28.78
N MET A 58 -7.51 13.94 27.49
CA MET A 58 -6.30 13.40 26.89
C MET A 58 -6.21 13.88 25.44
N ASN A 59 -5.14 14.61 25.14
CA ASN A 59 -4.91 15.12 23.79
C ASN A 59 -4.46 14.01 22.83
N GLY A 60 -4.44 14.31 21.53
CA GLY A 60 -4.10 13.33 20.49
C GLY A 60 -2.68 12.76 20.64
N TYR A 61 -1.71 13.57 21.09
CA TYR A 61 -0.33 13.14 21.25
C TYR A 61 -0.19 12.11 22.37
N GLU A 62 -0.81 12.36 23.53
CA GLU A 62 -0.84 11.44 24.66
C GLU A 62 -1.59 10.14 24.30
N PHE A 63 -2.72 10.27 23.61
CA PHE A 63 -3.49 9.14 23.10
C PHE A 63 -2.62 8.25 22.21
N LEU A 64 -1.99 8.83 21.19
CA LEU A 64 -1.18 8.07 20.25
C LEU A 64 0.04 7.44 20.93
N GLY A 65 0.68 8.17 21.84
CA GLY A 65 1.76 7.64 22.68
C GLY A 65 1.35 6.37 23.42
N LYS A 66 0.15 6.33 24.00
CA LYS A 66 -0.41 5.14 24.66
C LYS A 66 -0.80 4.03 23.68
N VAL A 67 -1.34 4.37 22.51
CA VAL A 67 -1.61 3.37 21.45
C VAL A 67 -0.33 2.64 21.04
N ARG A 68 0.79 3.36 20.90
CA ARG A 68 2.08 2.78 20.52
C ARG A 68 2.78 2.01 21.64
N SER A 69 2.77 2.55 22.85
CA SER A 69 3.54 1.98 23.98
C SER A 69 2.76 0.99 24.84
N VAL A 70 1.48 1.28 25.14
CA VAL A 70 0.66 0.49 26.08
C VAL A 70 -0.12 -0.60 25.34
N LEU A 71 -0.79 -0.24 24.24
CA LEU A 71 -1.54 -1.22 23.43
C LEU A 71 -0.65 -1.98 22.44
N ASN A 72 0.61 -1.55 22.26
CA ASN A 72 1.59 -2.11 21.32
C ASN A 72 1.07 -2.17 19.87
N LEU A 73 0.22 -1.21 19.46
CA LEU A 73 -0.35 -1.14 18.12
C LEU A 73 0.52 -0.26 17.21
N LYS A 74 1.77 -0.68 16.98
CA LYS A 74 2.76 0.11 16.22
C LYS A 74 2.39 0.31 14.74
N LYS A 75 1.72 -0.67 14.14
CA LYS A 75 1.34 -0.65 12.73
C LYS A 75 -0.05 -0.05 12.46
N LEU A 76 -0.80 0.31 13.50
CA LEU A 76 -2.14 0.88 13.32
C LEU A 76 -2.03 2.25 12.65
N PRO A 77 -2.55 2.42 11.42
CA PRO A 77 -2.51 3.70 10.73
C PRO A 77 -3.26 4.77 11.53
N VAL A 78 -2.67 5.97 11.60
CA VAL A 78 -3.28 7.13 12.28
C VAL A 78 -3.15 8.36 11.40
N ILE A 79 -4.28 9.01 11.13
CA ILE A 79 -4.34 10.32 10.46
C ILE A 79 -4.68 11.37 11.51
N VAL A 80 -3.82 12.36 11.68
CA VAL A 80 -4.10 13.47 12.60
C VAL A 80 -4.84 14.58 11.86
N LEU A 81 -5.97 15.01 12.39
CA LEU A 81 -6.67 16.24 11.99
C LEU A 81 -6.13 17.38 12.85
N THR A 82 -5.61 18.43 12.23
CA THR A 82 -4.98 19.56 12.95
C THR A 82 -5.43 20.91 12.38
N ALA A 83 -5.57 21.92 13.24
CA ALA A 83 -5.88 23.29 12.82
C ALA A 83 -4.65 24.04 12.24
N SER A 84 -3.43 23.59 12.57
CA SER A 84 -2.19 24.20 12.11
C SER A 84 -1.20 23.16 11.58
N ASN A 85 -0.40 23.57 10.59
CA ASN A 85 0.76 22.82 10.11
C ASN A 85 2.06 23.41 10.66
N ASP A 86 2.02 23.98 11.87
CA ASP A 86 3.21 24.54 12.47
C ASP A 86 4.23 23.43 12.73
N SER A 87 5.51 23.78 12.56
CA SER A 87 6.60 22.83 12.64
C SER A 87 6.69 22.12 14.00
N GLN A 88 6.15 22.70 15.07
CA GLN A 88 6.20 22.12 16.41
C GLN A 88 5.20 20.97 16.54
N THR A 89 3.96 21.17 16.09
CA THR A 89 2.91 20.14 16.11
C THR A 89 3.34 18.93 15.27
N VAL A 90 3.80 19.17 14.03
CA VAL A 90 4.31 18.09 13.17
C VAL A 90 5.50 17.38 13.80
N SER A 91 6.48 18.12 14.34
CA SER A 91 7.69 17.53 14.94
C SER A 91 7.40 16.63 16.12
N ARG A 92 6.38 16.94 16.93
CA ARG A 92 6.00 16.09 18.07
C ARG A 92 5.58 14.70 17.61
N TYR A 93 4.73 14.63 16.58
CA TYR A 93 4.19 13.38 16.08
C TYR A 93 5.15 12.57 15.20
N LEU A 94 6.25 13.16 14.70
CA LEU A 94 7.27 12.41 13.93
C LEU A 94 7.81 11.19 14.68
N ASN A 95 7.96 11.29 16.00
CA ASN A 95 8.49 10.20 16.83
C ASN A 95 7.44 9.12 17.17
N LEU A 96 6.19 9.29 16.76
CA LEU A 96 5.09 8.37 17.07
C LEU A 96 4.57 7.60 15.84
N ASP A 97 5.28 7.68 14.72
CA ASP A 97 4.92 7.02 13.46
C ASP A 97 3.48 7.33 13.03
N VAL A 98 3.13 8.63 12.99
CA VAL A 98 1.88 9.09 12.39
C VAL A 98 1.91 8.83 10.89
N THR A 99 0.81 8.32 10.35
CA THR A 99 0.73 7.93 8.94
C THR A 99 0.51 9.13 8.04
N ASN A 100 -0.34 10.07 8.44
CA ASN A 100 -0.65 11.26 7.64
C ASN A 100 -1.26 12.37 8.51
N TYR A 101 -1.35 13.57 7.93
CA TYR A 101 -2.02 14.73 8.51
C TYR A 101 -3.03 15.29 7.52
N VAL A 102 -4.11 15.88 8.06
CA VAL A 102 -5.13 16.61 7.32
C VAL A 102 -5.40 17.93 8.05
N LEU A 103 -5.34 19.05 7.34
CA LEU A 103 -5.57 20.37 7.92
C LEU A 103 -7.05 20.70 8.00
N LYS A 104 -7.49 21.21 9.15
CA LYS A 104 -8.83 21.77 9.36
C LYS A 104 -8.82 23.26 8.91
N PRO A 105 -9.84 23.73 8.17
CA PRO A 105 -10.91 22.95 7.55
C PRO A 105 -10.41 22.13 6.36
N PHE A 106 -10.87 20.89 6.23
CA PHE A 106 -10.44 19.98 5.16
C PHE A 106 -11.49 19.84 4.06
N GLN A 107 -11.01 19.55 2.86
CA GLN A 107 -11.86 19.17 1.73
C GLN A 107 -12.09 17.65 1.71
N ALA A 108 -13.24 17.22 1.21
CA ALA A 108 -13.61 15.81 1.14
C ALA A 108 -12.55 14.96 0.40
N ASN A 109 -12.05 15.44 -0.74
CA ASN A 109 -11.07 14.69 -1.52
C ASN A 109 -9.72 14.54 -0.81
N ASP A 110 -9.29 15.55 -0.05
CA ASP A 110 -8.02 15.49 0.68
C ASP A 110 -8.08 14.40 1.77
N LEU A 111 -9.12 14.42 2.59
CA LEU A 111 -9.35 13.39 3.61
C LEU A 111 -9.39 11.98 2.99
N ILE A 112 -10.16 11.79 1.91
CA ILE A 112 -10.27 10.49 1.23
C ILE A 112 -8.92 10.02 0.66
N ASN A 113 -8.15 10.91 0.04
CA ASN A 113 -6.83 10.57 -0.49
C ASN A 113 -5.85 10.16 0.62
N LYS A 114 -5.90 10.85 1.76
CA LYS A 114 -5.10 10.51 2.94
C LYS A 114 -5.50 9.18 3.56
N ILE A 115 -6.80 8.89 3.64
CA ILE A 115 -7.32 7.60 4.10
C ILE A 115 -6.85 6.47 3.17
N ASN A 116 -7.04 6.63 1.86
CA ASN A 116 -6.63 5.62 0.89
C ASN A 116 -5.12 5.34 0.93
N SER A 117 -4.29 6.37 1.05
CA SER A 117 -2.84 6.17 1.15
C SER A 117 -2.37 5.62 2.51
N SER A 118 -3.15 5.82 3.58
CA SER A 118 -2.83 5.34 4.93
C SER A 118 -3.25 3.90 5.19
N ILE A 119 -4.28 3.42 4.51
CA ILE A 119 -4.81 2.05 4.68
C ILE A 119 -4.38 1.11 3.55
N SER A 120 -3.83 1.64 2.45
CA SER A 120 -3.27 0.79 1.41
C SER A 120 -2.19 -0.09 2.03
N VAL A 121 -2.51 -1.38 2.21
CA VAL A 121 -1.51 -2.42 2.41
C VAL A 121 -0.51 -2.21 1.30
N ARG A 122 0.73 -1.85 1.65
CA ARG A 122 1.74 -1.61 0.63
C ARG A 122 1.80 -2.85 -0.24
N LYS A 123 1.49 -2.64 -1.52
CA LYS A 123 1.45 -3.72 -2.49
C LYS A 123 2.88 -4.10 -2.79
N LYS A 124 3.21 -5.38 -2.65
CA LYS A 124 4.54 -5.86 -2.95
C LYS A 124 4.62 -6.19 -4.42
N LEU A 125 5.51 -5.52 -5.14
CA LEU A 125 5.78 -5.80 -6.54
C LEU A 125 7.20 -6.37 -6.61
N LEU A 126 7.33 -7.60 -7.08
CA LEU A 126 8.61 -8.26 -7.31
C LEU A 126 9.01 -8.14 -8.78
N MET A 127 10.18 -7.61 -9.08
CA MET A 127 10.78 -7.66 -10.41
C MET A 127 11.90 -8.71 -10.46
N ILE A 128 11.80 -9.64 -11.40
CA ILE A 128 12.80 -10.70 -11.64
C ILE A 128 13.40 -10.44 -13.01
N ASP A 129 14.64 -9.96 -13.03
CA ASP A 129 15.39 -9.58 -14.23
C ASP A 129 16.89 -9.54 -13.89
N ASP A 130 17.73 -10.12 -14.73
CA ASP A 130 19.19 -10.18 -14.55
C ASP A 130 19.88 -8.86 -14.90
N ASN A 131 19.19 -7.96 -15.62
CA ASN A 131 19.71 -6.65 -15.98
C ASN A 131 19.52 -5.64 -14.84
N SER A 132 20.56 -5.48 -14.02
CA SER A 132 20.60 -4.52 -12.91
C SER A 132 20.29 -3.07 -13.31
N ALA A 133 20.73 -2.62 -14.49
CA ALA A 133 20.45 -1.25 -14.95
C ALA A 133 18.96 -1.04 -15.27
N PHE A 134 18.32 -2.05 -15.85
CA PHE A 134 16.90 -2.03 -16.14
C PHE A 134 16.04 -2.12 -14.86
N LYS A 135 16.46 -2.93 -13.88
CA LYS A 135 15.83 -2.95 -12.54
C LYS A 135 15.82 -1.56 -11.88
N LEU A 136 16.96 -0.87 -11.88
CA LEU A 136 17.06 0.51 -11.34
C LEU A 136 16.16 1.50 -12.10
N PHE A 137 16.05 1.35 -13.43
CA PHE A 137 15.15 2.17 -14.23
C PHE A 137 13.68 1.98 -13.85
N ILE A 138 13.24 0.73 -13.69
CA ILE A 138 11.87 0.41 -13.26
C ILE A 138 11.62 0.84 -11.82
N GLU A 139 12.57 0.60 -10.91
CA GLU A 139 12.50 1.06 -9.52
C GLU A 139 12.24 2.56 -9.44
N LYS A 140 12.99 3.36 -10.21
CA LYS A 140 12.78 4.81 -10.28
C LYS A 140 11.37 5.19 -10.75
N ILE A 141 10.83 4.49 -11.74
CA ILE A 141 9.45 4.71 -12.20
C ILE A 141 8.46 4.37 -11.09
N ILE A 142 8.64 3.23 -10.42
CA ILE A 142 7.74 2.77 -9.36
C ILE A 142 7.72 3.77 -8.20
N LEU A 143 8.89 4.14 -7.68
CA LEU A 143 9.02 5.07 -6.56
C LEU A 143 8.47 6.47 -6.89
N THR A 144 8.54 6.88 -8.15
CA THR A 144 8.03 8.20 -8.59
C THR A 144 6.51 8.20 -8.79
N ARG A 145 5.88 7.06 -9.11
CA ARG A 145 4.47 6.99 -9.53
C ARG A 145 3.55 6.23 -8.57
N PHE A 146 4.11 5.47 -7.63
CA PHE A 146 3.35 4.61 -6.72
C PHE A 146 3.94 4.67 -5.30
N SER A 147 3.39 5.54 -4.46
CA SER A 147 3.83 5.70 -3.06
C SER A 147 3.45 4.53 -2.14
N SER A 148 2.52 3.68 -2.59
CA SER A 148 1.98 2.55 -1.83
C SER A 148 2.47 1.19 -2.34
N VAL A 149 3.62 1.15 -3.03
CA VAL A 149 4.24 -0.08 -3.53
C VAL A 149 5.59 -0.31 -2.84
N ASP A 150 5.75 -1.49 -2.24
CA ASP A 150 7.06 -2.00 -1.83
C ASP A 150 7.66 -2.75 -3.01
N PHE A 151 8.77 -2.23 -3.55
CA PHE A 151 9.44 -2.79 -4.71
C PHE A 151 10.54 -3.77 -4.28
N LEU A 152 10.41 -5.02 -4.69
CA LEU A 152 11.38 -6.09 -4.45
C LEU A 152 12.05 -6.44 -5.77
N THR A 153 13.28 -6.94 -5.71
CA THR A 153 14.01 -7.38 -6.90
C THR A 153 14.65 -8.75 -6.71
N ALA A 154 14.83 -9.46 -7.81
CA ALA A 154 15.64 -10.66 -7.93
C ALA A 154 16.46 -10.60 -9.24
N GLY A 155 17.67 -11.15 -9.25
CA GLY A 155 18.57 -11.24 -10.40
C GLY A 155 18.36 -12.49 -11.25
N ASP A 156 17.74 -13.54 -10.71
CA ASP A 156 17.51 -14.79 -11.42
C ASP A 156 16.25 -15.50 -10.92
N GLY A 157 15.88 -16.61 -11.57
CA GLY A 157 14.69 -17.39 -11.23
C GLY A 157 14.74 -18.04 -9.84
N ASN A 158 15.91 -18.45 -9.34
CA ASN A 158 16.02 -19.09 -8.02
C ASN A 158 15.85 -18.05 -6.90
N GLU A 159 16.53 -16.90 -7.01
CA GLU A 159 16.29 -15.76 -6.13
C GLU A 159 14.83 -15.33 -6.19
N GLY A 160 14.24 -15.30 -7.39
CA GLY A 160 12.83 -15.01 -7.61
C GLY A 160 11.89 -15.94 -6.82
N ILE A 161 12.14 -17.26 -6.81
CA ILE A 161 11.33 -18.22 -6.05
C ILE A 161 11.46 -17.97 -4.54
N ASN A 162 12.68 -17.73 -4.06
CA ASN A 162 12.90 -17.41 -2.64
C ASN A 162 12.13 -16.16 -2.22
N GLN A 163 12.19 -15.10 -3.03
CA GLN A 163 11.44 -13.85 -2.81
C GLN A 163 9.93 -14.09 -2.80
N VAL A 164 9.41 -14.94 -3.70
CA VAL A 164 7.99 -15.29 -3.72
C VAL A 164 7.54 -16.01 -2.45
N ILE A 165 8.32 -16.98 -1.98
CA ILE A 165 7.99 -17.77 -0.78
C ILE A 165 8.02 -16.88 0.47
N GLU A 166 9.07 -16.08 0.62
CA GLU A 166 9.31 -15.24 1.80
C GLU A 166 8.34 -14.05 1.87
N HIS A 167 8.19 -13.33 0.76
CA HIS A 167 7.50 -12.04 0.79
C HIS A 167 6.06 -12.09 0.31
N ARG A 168 5.67 -13.14 -0.44
CA ARG A 168 4.33 -13.32 -1.04
C ARG A 168 3.87 -12.05 -1.77
N PRO A 169 4.54 -11.66 -2.87
CA PRO A 169 4.23 -10.43 -3.57
C PRO A 169 2.81 -10.43 -4.16
N ASP A 170 2.24 -9.23 -4.32
CA ASP A 170 0.94 -9.02 -4.95
C ASP A 170 1.03 -9.03 -6.48
N LEU A 171 2.22 -8.82 -7.05
CA LEU A 171 2.49 -8.83 -8.49
C LEU A 171 3.95 -9.21 -8.78
N ILE A 172 4.17 -9.99 -9.82
CA ILE A 172 5.51 -10.27 -10.36
C ILE A 172 5.66 -9.63 -11.74
N LEU A 173 6.74 -8.90 -11.95
CA LEU A 173 7.27 -8.53 -13.26
C LEU A 173 8.41 -9.48 -13.60
N LEU A 174 8.27 -10.27 -14.66
CA LEU A 174 9.18 -11.36 -14.96
C LEU A 174 9.79 -11.19 -16.35
N ASP A 175 11.11 -11.11 -16.42
CA ASP A 175 11.79 -11.19 -17.71
C ASP A 175 11.73 -12.60 -18.30
N ILE A 176 11.65 -12.69 -19.64
CA ILE A 176 11.66 -13.99 -20.33
C ILE A 176 13.08 -14.58 -20.36
N ASN A 177 14.09 -13.76 -20.61
CA ASN A 177 15.43 -14.20 -20.99
C ASN A 177 16.42 -13.92 -19.87
N MET A 178 16.45 -14.81 -18.88
CA MET A 178 17.37 -14.75 -17.76
C MET A 178 18.35 -15.94 -17.81
N PRO A 179 19.57 -15.78 -17.28
CA PRO A 179 20.53 -16.88 -17.14
C PRO A 179 20.02 -17.92 -16.13
N GLU A 180 20.52 -19.16 -16.28
CA GLU A 180 20.23 -20.34 -15.44
C GLU A 180 18.78 -20.86 -15.48
N MET A 181 17.80 -19.97 -15.37
CA MET A 181 16.38 -20.26 -15.40
C MET A 181 15.66 -19.16 -16.18
N THR A 182 15.10 -19.52 -17.34
CA THR A 182 14.27 -18.62 -18.14
C THR A 182 12.97 -18.28 -17.41
N GLY A 183 12.31 -17.19 -17.81
CA GLY A 183 11.01 -16.81 -17.24
C GLY A 183 9.94 -17.89 -17.42
N ILE A 184 10.02 -18.69 -18.50
CA ILE A 184 9.08 -19.79 -18.72
C ILE A 184 9.36 -20.95 -17.76
N GLU A 185 10.62 -21.33 -17.55
CA GLU A 185 11.00 -22.35 -16.58
C GLU A 185 10.63 -21.91 -15.15
N PHE A 186 10.81 -20.63 -14.83
CA PHE A 186 10.33 -20.04 -13.57
C PHE A 186 8.81 -20.23 -13.41
N LEU A 187 8.01 -19.91 -14.44
CA LEU A 187 6.56 -20.10 -14.40
C LEU A 187 6.18 -21.56 -14.17
N GLN A 188 6.85 -22.49 -14.86
CA GLN A 188 6.62 -23.93 -14.70
C GLN A 188 6.93 -24.39 -13.28
N LYS A 189 8.08 -23.96 -12.74
CA LYS A 189 8.49 -24.27 -11.37
C LYS A 189 7.52 -23.70 -10.34
N LEU A 190 7.17 -22.42 -10.46
CA LEU A 190 6.23 -21.75 -9.55
C LEU A 190 4.86 -22.43 -9.57
N ARG A 191 4.32 -22.74 -10.76
CA ARG A 191 2.98 -23.33 -10.89
C ARG A 191 2.93 -24.84 -10.66
N GLY A 192 4.07 -25.52 -10.73
CA GLY A 192 4.20 -26.93 -10.41
C GLY A 192 4.47 -27.16 -8.92
N GLU A 193 5.62 -26.72 -8.43
CA GLU A 193 6.10 -26.97 -7.06
C GLU A 193 5.40 -26.11 -6.01
N TYR A 194 4.97 -24.90 -6.38
CA TYR A 194 4.35 -23.92 -5.49
C TYR A 194 2.93 -23.57 -5.93
N SER A 195 2.16 -24.58 -6.35
CA SER A 195 0.83 -24.42 -6.96
C SER A 195 -0.21 -23.70 -6.09
N ASP A 196 -0.05 -23.71 -4.77
CA ASP A 196 -0.89 -22.95 -3.83
C ASP A 196 -0.64 -21.43 -3.86
N ILE A 197 0.41 -20.99 -4.57
CA ILE A 197 0.77 -19.58 -4.72
C ILE A 197 0.14 -19.04 -5.99
N ASP A 198 -0.96 -18.31 -5.85
CA ASP A 198 -1.61 -17.63 -6.96
C ASP A 198 -1.32 -16.13 -7.00
N ILE A 199 -0.23 -15.77 -7.69
CA ILE A 199 0.20 -14.39 -7.86
C ILE A 199 0.06 -14.00 -9.33
N PRO A 200 -0.52 -12.83 -9.66
CA PRO A 200 -0.57 -12.34 -11.03
C PRO A 200 0.84 -12.00 -11.54
N ILE A 201 1.10 -12.34 -12.79
CA ILE A 201 2.42 -12.15 -13.43
C ILE A 201 2.26 -11.35 -14.71
N ILE A 202 3.06 -10.30 -14.85
CA ILE A 202 3.24 -9.57 -16.10
C ILE A 202 4.63 -9.88 -16.65
N MET A 203 4.70 -10.40 -17.88
CA MET A 203 5.97 -10.68 -18.52
C MET A 203 6.61 -9.41 -19.10
N LEU A 204 7.92 -9.30 -19.01
CA LEU A 204 8.71 -8.30 -19.72
C LEU A 204 9.36 -8.99 -20.92
N THR A 205 9.07 -8.51 -22.13
CA THR A 205 9.51 -9.18 -23.37
C THR A 205 10.01 -8.18 -24.40
N SER A 206 11.02 -8.56 -25.17
CA SER A 206 11.47 -7.81 -26.35
C SER A 206 10.73 -8.23 -27.63
N VAL A 207 9.92 -9.30 -27.57
CA VAL A 207 9.30 -9.94 -28.73
C VAL A 207 7.80 -10.11 -28.51
N ASN A 208 7.01 -9.82 -29.54
CA ASN A 208 5.56 -9.97 -29.57
C ASN A 208 5.09 -10.88 -30.71
N ASP A 209 5.79 -11.99 -30.93
CA ASP A 209 5.35 -12.97 -31.93
C ASP A 209 4.22 -13.86 -31.39
N LYS A 210 3.53 -14.54 -32.31
CA LYS A 210 2.38 -15.38 -31.98
C LYS A 210 2.75 -16.56 -31.08
N GLU A 211 3.98 -17.08 -31.18
CA GLU A 211 4.42 -18.25 -30.41
C GLU A 211 4.65 -17.87 -28.95
N THR A 212 5.33 -16.77 -28.70
CA THR A 212 5.60 -16.21 -27.38
C THR A 212 4.29 -15.86 -26.67
N VAL A 213 3.35 -15.21 -27.37
CA VAL A 213 2.03 -14.89 -26.82
C VAL A 213 1.25 -16.16 -26.45
N LYS A 214 1.28 -17.18 -27.30
CA LYS A 214 0.62 -18.46 -27.03
C LYS A 214 1.25 -19.16 -25.82
N LEU A 215 2.57 -19.14 -25.70
CA LEU A 215 3.30 -19.73 -24.59
C LEU A 215 2.98 -19.03 -23.25
N MET A 216 2.91 -17.70 -23.25
CA MET A 216 2.49 -16.92 -22.06
C MET A 216 1.06 -17.27 -21.65
N ALA A 217 0.13 -17.35 -22.60
CA ALA A 217 -1.26 -17.71 -22.32
C ALA A 217 -1.40 -19.12 -21.69
N GLN A 218 -0.60 -20.09 -22.13
CA GLN A 218 -0.60 -21.45 -21.57
C GLN A 218 -0.15 -21.51 -20.11
N HIS A 219 0.68 -20.56 -19.67
CA HIS A 219 1.20 -20.50 -18.31
C HIS A 219 0.45 -19.50 -17.41
N LYS A 220 -0.77 -19.11 -17.78
CA LYS A 220 -1.64 -18.19 -17.03
C LYS A 220 -0.97 -16.84 -16.73
N VAL A 221 -0.14 -16.35 -17.64
CA VAL A 221 0.38 -14.99 -17.59
C VAL A 221 -0.78 -14.01 -17.75
N LEU A 222 -0.84 -12.98 -16.89
CA LEU A 222 -1.95 -12.03 -16.88
C LEU A 222 -1.84 -11.01 -18.01
N ASP A 223 -0.62 -10.50 -18.26
CA ASP A 223 -0.33 -9.51 -19.29
C ASP A 223 1.17 -9.54 -19.64
N TYR A 224 1.59 -8.73 -20.62
CA TYR A 224 3.00 -8.54 -20.96
C TYR A 224 3.32 -7.08 -21.29
N ILE A 225 4.54 -6.64 -21.08
CA ILE A 225 5.04 -5.30 -21.39
C ILE A 225 6.22 -5.44 -22.33
N LEU A 226 6.19 -4.67 -23.43
CA LEU A 226 7.27 -4.67 -24.41
C LEU A 226 8.44 -3.79 -23.95
N LYS A 227 9.66 -4.29 -24.14
CA LYS A 227 10.90 -3.52 -24.05
C LYS A 227 11.17 -2.85 -25.41
N PRO A 228 11.50 -1.54 -25.48
CA PRO A 228 11.65 -0.61 -24.37
C PRO A 228 10.30 -0.19 -23.76
N VAL A 229 10.28 -0.02 -22.43
CA VAL A 229 9.04 0.18 -21.67
C VAL A 229 8.41 1.54 -21.96
N ASN A 230 7.15 1.52 -22.41
CA ASN A 230 6.30 2.72 -22.42
C ASN A 230 5.77 3.00 -20.99
N ILE A 231 6.18 4.12 -20.39
CA ILE A 231 5.86 4.45 -19.00
C ILE A 231 4.35 4.57 -18.75
N SER A 232 3.58 5.08 -19.72
CA SER A 232 2.14 5.25 -19.58
C SER A 232 1.42 3.90 -19.54
N ASP A 233 1.77 3.02 -20.49
CA ASP A 233 1.23 1.66 -20.56
C ASP A 233 1.62 0.85 -19.32
N PHE A 234 2.91 0.84 -18.97
CA PHE A 234 3.44 0.21 -17.76
C PHE A 234 2.64 0.65 -16.53
N SER A 235 2.55 1.96 -16.30
CA SER A 235 1.86 2.50 -15.12
C SER A 235 0.38 2.10 -15.10
N SER A 236 -0.26 2.07 -16.27
CA SER A 236 -1.66 1.64 -16.41
C SER A 236 -1.85 0.19 -16.00
N LYS A 237 -1.00 -0.72 -16.50
CA LYS A 237 -1.07 -2.15 -16.18
C LYS A 237 -0.82 -2.40 -14.70
N ILE A 238 0.22 -1.81 -14.10
CA ILE A 238 0.50 -1.96 -12.66
C ILE A 238 -0.69 -1.48 -11.81
N SER A 239 -1.22 -0.28 -12.10
CA SER A 239 -2.36 0.29 -11.35
C SER A 239 -3.58 -0.63 -11.40
N LYS A 240 -3.87 -1.17 -12.59
CA LYS A 240 -5.01 -2.06 -12.82
C LYS A 240 -4.87 -3.36 -12.05
N VAL A 241 -3.68 -3.98 -12.05
CA VAL A 241 -3.46 -5.27 -11.37
C VAL A 241 -3.42 -5.11 -9.86
N LEU A 242 -2.72 -4.10 -9.36
CA LEU A 242 -2.59 -3.88 -7.92
C LEU A 242 -3.80 -3.16 -7.30
N ASN A 243 -4.73 -2.69 -8.14
CA ASN A 243 -5.88 -1.87 -7.75
C ASN A 243 -5.47 -0.65 -6.91
N ILE A 244 -4.43 0.05 -7.37
CA ILE A 244 -3.86 1.24 -6.72
C ILE A 244 -3.98 2.45 -7.63
N ASN A 245 -4.08 3.63 -7.01
CA ASN A 245 -4.10 4.90 -7.75
C ASN A 245 -2.67 5.28 -8.18
N LYS A 246 -2.58 5.90 -9.37
CA LYS A 246 -1.36 6.58 -9.82
C LYS A 246 -1.19 7.87 -9.01
N LEU A 247 0.05 8.24 -8.71
CA LEU A 247 0.40 9.58 -8.26
C LEU A 247 0.14 10.62 -9.36
#